data_AF-T0ZJC9-F1
#
_entry.id   AF-T0ZJC9-F1
#
_cell.length_a   1.000
_cell.length_b   1.000
_cell.length_c   1.000
_cell.angle_alpha   90.00
_cell.angle_beta   90.00
_cell.angle_gamma   90.00
#
_symmetry.space_group_name_H-M   'P 1'
#
loop_
_entity.id
_entity.type
_entity.pdbx_description
1 polymer ?
#
loop_
_entity_poly.entity_id
_entity_poly.type
_entity_poly.pdbx_seq_one_letter_code
_entity_poly.pdbx_strand_id
1 'polypeptide(L)' 'GIGVGEVTEDGEFSLIEVECLGACVSAPMVQINDDYYEDLTPQKVGDLLDMVGKNAPLLSSSD' A
#
# COMPACT_ATOMS: atom_id res chain seq x y z
N GLY A 1 -11.16 10.88 2.47
CA GLY A 1 -10.10 10.37 1.58
C GLY A 1 -9.22 11.54 1.18
N ILE A 2 -8.05 11.24 0.61
CA ILE A 2 -7.06 12.23 0.15
C ILE A 2 -6.78 12.06 -1.35
N GLY A 3 -6.16 13.04 -1.98
CA GLY A 3 -5.63 12.97 -3.34
C GLY A 3 -4.19 12.47 -3.41
N VAL A 4 -3.66 12.34 -4.63
CA VAL A 4 -2.25 12.04 -4.88
C VAL A 4 -1.38 13.24 -4.48
N GLY A 5 -0.30 12.98 -3.75
CA GLY A 5 0.62 13.97 -3.18
C GLY A 5 0.22 14.49 -1.81
N GLU A 6 -0.89 14.01 -1.24
CA GLU A 6 -1.41 14.48 0.05
C GLU A 6 -1.11 13.49 1.18
N VAL A 7 -1.31 13.96 2.40
CA VAL A 7 -1.21 13.20 3.65
C VAL A 7 -2.57 13.27 4.35
N THR A 8 -2.98 12.18 5.02
CA THR A 8 -4.21 12.18 5.83
C THR A 8 -4.10 13.16 7.00
N GLU A 9 -5.26 13.65 7.48
CA GLU A 9 -5.32 14.66 8.56
C GLU A 9 -4.69 14.17 9.87
N ASP A 10 -4.76 12.86 10.14
CA ASP A 10 -4.11 12.21 11.28
C ASP A 10 -2.60 11.97 11.09
N GLY A 11 -2.08 12.18 9.88
CA GLY A 11 -0.66 12.02 9.56
C GLY A 11 -0.21 10.57 9.33
N GLU A 12 -1.13 9.60 9.32
CA GLU A 12 -0.79 8.17 9.27
C GLU A 12 -0.49 7.67 7.85
N PHE A 13 -1.10 8.25 6.82
CA PHE A 13 -0.92 7.83 5.43
C PHE A 13 -0.52 8.98 4.52
N SER A 14 0.45 8.72 3.65
CA SER A 14 0.76 9.57 2.49
C SER A 14 0.52 8.79 1.21
N LEU A 15 -0.10 9.42 0.21
CA LEU A 15 -0.36 8.81 -1.08
C LEU A 15 0.48 9.49 -2.14
N ILE A 16 1.37 8.75 -2.78
CA ILE A 16 2.16 9.25 -3.91
C ILE A 16 2.02 8.31 -5.10
N GLU A 17 2.05 8.87 -6.30
CA GLU A 17 2.22 8.12 -7.52
C GLU A 17 3.72 8.07 -7.83
N VAL A 18 4.20 6.88 -8.18
CA VAL A 18 5.61 6.63 -8.48
C VAL A 18 5.74 5.97 -9.83
N GLU A 19 6.96 6.00 -10.36
CA GLU A 19 7.32 5.26 -11.56
C GLU A 19 7.36 3.74 -11.29
N CYS A 20 7.82 2.97 -12.27
CA CYS A 20 7.92 1.52 -12.17
C CYS A 20 8.73 1.04 -10.95
N LEU A 21 8.10 0.18 -10.13
CA LEU A 21 8.70 -0.48 -8.96
C LEU A 21 9.24 -1.89 -9.26
N GLY A 22 9.29 -2.30 -10.54
CA GLY A 22 9.93 -3.56 -10.95
C GLY A 22 9.14 -4.85 -10.68
N ALA A 23 7.92 -4.76 -10.16
CA ALA A 23 7.03 -5.89 -9.89
C ALA A 23 6.02 -6.17 -11.04
N CYS A 24 6.48 -6.06 -12.29
CA CYS A 24 5.59 -6.05 -13.46
C CYS A 24 4.76 -7.34 -13.65
N VAL A 25 5.29 -8.49 -13.24
CA VAL A 25 4.62 -9.80 -13.40
C VAL A 25 3.48 -10.01 -12.41
N SER A 26 3.51 -9.29 -11.28
CA SER A 26 2.52 -9.37 -10.20
C SER A 26 1.69 -8.09 -10.11
N ALA A 27 1.59 -7.35 -11.22
CA ALA A 27 0.77 -6.14 -11.28
C ALA A 27 -0.73 -6.48 -11.16
N PRO A 28 -1.56 -5.60 -10.57
CA PRO A 28 -1.21 -4.29 -10.01
C PRO A 28 -0.65 -4.41 -8.58
N MET A 29 0.21 -3.45 -8.20
CA MET A 29 0.93 -3.46 -6.93
C MET A 29 1.02 -2.06 -6.30
N VAL A 30 1.30 -2.02 -5.00
CA VAL A 30 1.72 -0.81 -4.27
C VAL A 30 2.92 -1.13 -3.39
N GLN A 31 3.69 -0.11 -3.04
CA GLN A 31 4.68 -0.18 -1.99
C GLN A 31 4.18 0.57 -0.77
N ILE A 32 4.23 -0.05 0.41
CA ILE A 32 3.99 0.61 1.68
C ILE A 32 5.26 0.45 2.50
N ASN A 33 5.93 1.57 2.81
CA ASN A 33 7.25 1.57 3.42
C ASN A 33 8.23 0.68 2.62
N ASP A 34 8.77 -0.38 3.23
CA ASP A 34 9.77 -1.25 2.61
C ASP A 34 9.15 -2.47 1.90
N ASP A 35 7.84 -2.66 1.98
CA ASP A 35 7.17 -3.88 1.54
C ASP A 35 6.36 -3.69 0.24
N TYR A 36 6.43 -4.70 -0.64
CA TYR A 36 5.64 -4.77 -1.87
C TYR A 36 4.39 -5.59 -1.66
N TYR A 37 3.25 -5.02 -2.02
CA TYR A 37 1.94 -5.66 -2.00
C TYR A 37 1.47 -5.82 -3.44
N GLU A 38 1.36 -7.06 -3.88
CA GLU A 38 1.19 -7.44 -5.29
C GLU A 38 -0.17 -8.13 -5.53
N ASP A 39 -0.51 -8.36 -6.81
CA ASP A 39 -1.76 -9.02 -7.26
C ASP A 39 -3.03 -8.38 -6.65
N LEU A 40 -3.05 -7.06 -6.59
CA LEU A 40 -4.06 -6.30 -5.86
C LEU A 40 -5.38 -6.15 -6.63
N THR A 41 -6.44 -6.01 -5.85
CA THR A 41 -7.78 -5.58 -6.31
C THR A 41 -8.24 -4.44 -5.40
N PRO A 42 -9.23 -3.61 -5.81
CA PRO A 42 -9.74 -2.55 -4.94
C PRO A 42 -10.17 -3.05 -3.56
N GLN A 43 -10.76 -4.25 -3.48
CA GLN A 43 -11.12 -4.87 -2.20
C GLN A 43 -9.87 -5.19 -1.36
N LYS A 44 -8.86 -5.84 -1.94
CA LYS A 44 -7.61 -6.17 -1.24
C LYS A 44 -6.87 -4.92 -0.75
N VAL A 45 -6.92 -3.82 -1.51
CA VAL A 45 -6.35 -2.53 -1.09
C VAL A 45 -7.09 -1.99 0.14
N GLY A 46 -8.43 -2.05 0.16
CA GLY A 46 -9.22 -1.67 1.32
C GLY A 46 -8.87 -2.51 2.56
N ASP A 47 -8.80 -3.83 2.39
CA ASP A 47 -8.42 -4.75 3.47
C ASP A 47 -6.98 -4.47 3.97
N LEU A 48 -6.05 -4.16 3.05
CA LEU A 48 -4.66 -3.80 3.38
C LEU A 48 -4.57 -2.53 4.22
N LEU A 49 -5.27 -1.46 3.83
CA LEU A 49 -5.28 -0.20 4.57
C LEU A 49 -5.86 -0.39 5.98
N ASP A 50 -6.90 -1.21 6.14
CA ASP A 50 -7.48 -1.55 7.43
C ASP A 50 -6.51 -2.32 8.34
N MET A 51 -5.65 -3.17 7.77
CA MET A 51 -4.61 -3.89 8.54
C MET A 51 -3.50 -2.93 8.97
N VAL A 52 -2.96 -2.15 8.03
CA VAL A 52 -1.86 -1.21 8.27
C VAL A 52 -2.26 -0.16 9.32
N GLY A 53 -3.44 0.46 9.16
CA GLY A 53 -3.92 1.51 10.07
C GLY A 53 -4.25 1.04 11.49
N LYS A 54 -4.34 -0.28 11.73
CA LYS A 54 -4.54 -0.87 13.07
C LYS A 54 -3.23 -1.23 13.76
N ASN A 55 -2.07 -0.86 13.21
CA ASN A 55 -0.75 -1.34 13.65
C ASN A 55 -0.68 -2.88 13.69
N ALA A 56 -1.41 -3.57 12.80
CA ALA A 56 -1.26 -5.01 12.67
C ALA A 56 0.15 -5.30 12.12
N PRO A 57 0.87 -6.31 12.64
CA PRO A 57 2.16 -6.68 12.08
C PRO A 57 2.01 -6.96 10.59
N LEU A 58 2.79 -6.24 9.77
CA LEU A 58 2.82 -6.43 8.34
C LEU A 58 3.43 -7.80 8.08
N LEU A 59 2.63 -8.74 7.57
CA LEU A 59 3.15 -10.02 7.09
C LEU A 59 3.91 -9.71 5.80
N SER A 60 5.24 -9.66 5.90
CA SER A 60 6.10 -9.67 4.73
C SER A 60 5.81 -10.93 3.92
N SER A 61 5.74 -10.82 2.60
CA SER A 61 5.47 -11.91 1.64
C SER A 61 6.59 -12.97 1.55
N SER A 62 7.46 -13.05 2.57
CA SER A 62 8.62 -13.94 2.64
C SER A 62 8.59 -14.98 3.77
N ASP A 63 7.51 -15.07 4.56
CA ASP A 63 7.26 -16.18 5.50
C ASP A 63 6.15 -17.13 5.03
#